data_AF-A0A5J9VGM2-F1
#
_entry.id   AF-A0A5J9VGM2-F1
#
_cell.length_a   1.000
_cell.length_b   1.000
_cell.length_c   1.000
_cell.angle_alpha   90.00
_cell.angle_beta   90.00
_cell.angle_gamma   90.00
#
_symmetry.space_group_name_H-M   'P 1'
#
loop_
_entity.id
_entity.type
_entity.pdbx_description
1 polymer ?
#
loop_
_entity_poly.entity_id
_entity_poly.type
_entity_poly.pdbx_seq_one_letter_code
_entity_poly.pdbx_strand_id
1 'polypeptide(L)'
;MAASLRSATAPRGLVPSTPPASARYGRGMARFSARVWGRRARGLAIVVAGSTHRRAVKGVDSDGAPDLGGAGVELSDQLSVVMKFGGSSVSSAARMEEVAGLILAFPEERPVVVLSAMGKTTNHLLLAGEKAVGCGLIRVSEIKEWKMIKDLHNQTVDQLGLPRSVIHSMLDELEQLLKGIAMMKELTLRTRDYLVSFGECMSTRIFAAYLNKLGVKAQQYDAFDIGFITTDDFGNADILEATYPAVAKRLHGDWIRDPAIPVVTGFLGKGWKSGAVTTLGRGGSDLTATTIGKALGLKEIQVWKDVDGVLTCDPNIYPNAKTVPCLTFEEAAELAYFGAQVLHPQSMRPAREGDIPVRVKNSYNPKAPGTLITKKREMDKVVLTSIVLKSNVTMLDIVSTRMLGQFGFLARVFSIFEDLGISVDCVATSEVSISVSLDPSKIWSRELIQQASDSELDNVVEELEKIAIVHLLQQRAIISLIGNVQRSSLILEKAFHVLRKNGVNVQMISQGASKVNMSLIVHDSEARACIKALHQAFFEDDVLTEVEAENLLVG
;
A
#
# COMPACT_ATOMS: atom_id res chain seq x y z
N MET A 1 -68.36 -41.28 17.87
CA MET A 1 -68.32 -42.56 18.62
C MET A 1 -67.57 -42.33 19.93
N ALA A 2 -67.94 -43.04 21.01
CA ALA A 2 -67.32 -42.94 22.35
C ALA A 2 -65.91 -43.58 22.37
N ALA A 3 -65.04 -43.51 23.38
CA ALA A 3 -64.98 -42.85 24.71
C ALA A 3 -63.48 -42.54 25.02
N SER A 4 -63.00 -42.04 26.17
CA SER A 4 -63.57 -41.68 27.48
C SER A 4 -62.66 -40.64 28.18
N LEU A 5 -62.98 -40.23 29.41
CA LEU A 5 -62.11 -39.43 30.30
C LEU A 5 -61.46 -40.27 31.42
N ARG A 6 -60.38 -39.77 32.04
CA ARG A 6 -60.32 -39.48 33.49
C ARG A 6 -59.11 -38.62 33.89
N SER A 7 -59.35 -37.71 34.83
CA SER A 7 -58.37 -36.82 35.47
C SER A 7 -58.06 -37.28 36.90
N ALA A 8 -56.87 -36.94 37.43
CA ALA A 8 -56.62 -36.78 38.88
C ALA A 8 -55.27 -36.09 39.20
N THR A 9 -55.35 -34.86 39.74
CA THR A 9 -54.60 -34.32 40.89
C THR A 9 -53.08 -34.47 41.07
N ALA A 10 -52.40 -33.33 41.22
CA ALA A 10 -51.14 -33.11 42.00
C ALA A 10 -51.37 -33.39 43.53
N PRO A 11 -50.40 -33.29 44.50
CA PRO A 11 -49.14 -32.51 44.46
C PRO A 11 -47.91 -33.04 45.27
N ARG A 12 -46.78 -32.31 45.18
CA ARG A 12 -45.81 -31.89 46.25
C ARG A 12 -44.39 -31.72 45.68
N GLY A 13 -43.65 -30.72 46.16
CA GLY A 13 -42.36 -30.29 45.60
C GLY A 13 -41.12 -30.84 46.31
N LEU A 14 -39.94 -30.49 45.80
CA LEU A 14 -38.62 -30.80 46.38
C LEU A 14 -37.58 -29.70 46.06
N VAL A 15 -36.92 -29.28 47.15
CA VAL A 15 -35.59 -28.66 47.37
C VAL A 15 -34.63 -28.45 46.16
N PRO A 16 -33.88 -27.32 46.09
CA PRO A 16 -32.88 -27.06 45.04
C PRO A 16 -31.58 -27.86 45.22
N SER A 17 -30.94 -28.21 44.09
CA SER A 17 -29.62 -28.86 44.05
C SER A 17 -28.48 -27.86 43.88
N THR A 18 -27.42 -28.03 44.66
CA THR A 18 -26.14 -27.32 44.52
C THR A 18 -25.24 -27.99 43.47
N PRO A 19 -24.38 -27.24 42.75
CA PRO A 19 -23.39 -27.81 41.85
C PRO A 19 -22.17 -28.36 42.60
N PRO A 20 -21.48 -29.40 42.07
CA PRO A 20 -20.32 -30.00 42.72
C PRO A 20 -19.04 -29.17 42.53
N ALA A 21 -18.18 -29.18 43.55
CA ALA A 21 -16.82 -28.64 43.47
C ALA A 21 -15.87 -29.62 42.77
N SER A 22 -14.94 -29.11 41.95
CA SER A 22 -13.86 -29.93 41.36
C SER A 22 -12.50 -29.22 41.35
N ALA A 23 -11.48 -30.01 41.70
CA ALA A 23 -10.05 -29.87 41.38
C ALA A 23 -9.38 -28.48 41.45
N ARG A 24 -8.77 -28.18 42.62
CA ARG A 24 -7.55 -27.34 42.65
C ARG A 24 -6.39 -28.10 42.00
N TYR A 25 -5.84 -27.61 40.90
CA TYR A 25 -4.47 -27.91 40.48
C TYR A 25 -3.62 -26.64 40.59
N GLY A 26 -2.59 -26.67 41.42
CA GLY A 26 -1.70 -25.54 41.61
C GLY A 26 -0.67 -25.45 40.48
N ARG A 27 -0.50 -24.24 39.92
CA ARG A 27 0.77 -23.83 39.32
C ARG A 27 1.25 -22.57 40.04
N GLY A 28 2.41 -22.66 40.67
CA GLY A 28 3.04 -21.52 41.32
C GLY A 28 3.53 -20.52 40.27
N MET A 29 3.13 -19.26 40.40
CA MET A 29 3.69 -18.17 39.62
C MET A 29 4.61 -17.36 40.54
N ALA A 30 5.89 -17.28 40.17
CA ALA A 30 6.90 -16.62 40.99
C ALA A 30 6.64 -15.11 41.06
N ARG A 31 6.50 -14.58 42.28
CA ARG A 31 6.46 -13.13 42.53
C ARG A 31 7.85 -12.53 42.33
N PHE A 32 8.10 -11.87 41.19
CA PHE A 32 9.20 -10.92 41.11
C PHE A 32 8.79 -9.59 41.77
N SER A 33 9.52 -9.22 42.81
CA SER A 33 9.30 -7.97 43.54
C SER A 33 10.00 -6.81 42.84
N ALA A 34 9.24 -5.81 42.39
CA ALA A 34 9.81 -4.53 42.01
C ALA A 34 10.22 -3.77 43.29
N ARG A 35 11.53 -3.75 43.59
CA ARG A 35 12.05 -2.95 44.70
C ARG A 35 12.02 -1.46 44.34
N VAL A 36 11.19 -0.72 45.08
CA VAL A 36 11.30 0.74 45.21
C VAL A 36 12.67 1.08 45.76
N TRP A 37 13.45 1.90 45.05
CA TRP A 37 14.56 2.69 45.59
C TRP A 37 14.42 4.12 45.06
N GLY A 38 14.01 5.05 45.92
CA GLY A 38 14.07 6.48 45.63
C GLY A 38 15.16 7.13 46.46
N ARG A 39 15.89 8.11 45.88
CA ARG A 39 16.38 9.27 46.63
C ARG A 39 16.85 10.43 45.75
N ARG A 40 16.18 11.57 45.97
CA ARG A 40 16.67 12.96 45.98
C ARG A 40 17.12 13.62 44.67
N ALA A 41 16.32 14.62 44.32
CA ALA A 41 16.68 15.72 43.43
C ALA A 41 17.69 16.72 44.04
N ARG A 42 18.50 17.31 43.16
CA ARG A 42 18.92 18.72 43.06
C ARG A 42 19.14 18.94 41.55
N GLY A 43 18.67 19.98 40.87
CA GLY A 43 18.10 21.25 41.35
C GLY A 43 19.09 22.39 41.12
N LEU A 44 19.19 22.90 39.89
CA LEU A 44 19.65 24.25 39.58
C LEU A 44 19.19 24.66 38.16
N ALA A 45 18.77 25.92 38.00
CA ALA A 45 18.38 26.52 36.73
C ALA A 45 19.22 27.77 36.48
N ILE A 46 19.68 27.98 35.25
CA ILE A 46 20.35 29.19 34.74
C ILE A 46 19.84 29.36 33.31
N VAL A 47 18.82 30.21 33.07
CA VAL A 47 18.91 31.64 32.71
C VAL A 47 19.50 31.88 31.32
N VAL A 48 18.68 32.47 30.45
CA VAL A 48 19.03 32.97 29.11
C VAL A 48 19.64 34.37 29.21
N ALA A 49 20.76 34.59 28.54
CA ALA A 49 21.22 35.91 28.11
C ALA A 49 22.10 35.76 26.87
N GLY A 50 21.79 36.49 25.80
CA GLY A 50 22.64 36.54 24.60
C GLY A 50 23.55 37.76 24.61
N SER A 51 24.63 37.73 23.83
CA SER A 51 25.15 38.90 23.12
C SER A 51 26.30 38.53 22.16
N THR A 52 26.42 39.38 21.14
CA THR A 52 27.42 39.37 20.07
C THR A 52 28.85 39.66 20.55
N HIS A 53 29.86 38.98 19.99
CA HIS A 53 30.88 39.66 19.17
C HIS A 53 31.88 38.71 18.47
N ARG A 54 32.36 39.14 17.30
CA ARG A 54 33.46 38.51 16.53
C ARG A 54 34.82 38.74 17.21
N ARG A 55 35.71 37.74 17.17
CA ARG A 55 37.11 37.93 16.70
C ARG A 55 37.79 36.60 16.33
N ALA A 56 38.63 36.64 15.32
CA ALA A 56 39.41 35.51 14.85
C ALA A 56 40.74 35.36 15.61
N VAL A 57 41.21 34.12 15.75
CA VAL A 57 42.59 33.76 16.12
C VAL A 57 43.06 32.65 15.19
N LYS A 58 44.32 32.71 14.74
CA LYS A 58 44.99 31.72 13.85
C LYS A 58 45.94 30.82 14.66
N GLY A 59 46.14 29.58 14.18
CA GLY A 59 47.16 28.63 14.64
C GLY A 59 46.67 27.76 15.81
N VAL A 60 46.93 26.45 15.88
CA VAL A 60 48.07 25.65 15.36
C VAL A 60 47.59 24.26 14.92
N ASP A 61 48.31 23.62 13.99
CA ASP A 61 48.03 22.29 13.44
C ASP A 61 48.29 21.12 14.41
N SER A 62 47.50 20.04 14.29
CA SER A 62 47.98 18.65 14.45
C SER A 62 47.00 17.62 13.86
N ASP A 63 47.44 16.96 12.80
CA ASP A 63 47.19 15.56 12.38
C ASP A 63 45.75 15.02 12.16
N GLY A 64 45.51 14.62 10.90
CA GLY A 64 45.23 13.19 10.67
C GLY A 64 43.87 12.75 10.11
N ALA A 65 43.28 13.48 9.15
CA ALA A 65 42.20 12.93 8.31
C ALA A 65 42.75 12.56 6.90
N PRO A 66 42.45 11.37 6.34
CA PRO A 66 42.93 10.99 5.03
C PRO A 66 42.23 11.79 3.93
N ASP A 67 43.01 12.61 3.24
CA ASP A 67 42.60 13.33 2.04
C ASP A 67 42.36 12.35 0.89
N LEU A 68 41.09 12.06 0.57
CA LEU A 68 40.71 11.34 -0.64
C LEU A 68 40.66 12.30 -1.82
N GLY A 69 41.84 12.84 -2.15
CA GLY A 69 42.13 13.55 -3.40
C GLY A 69 42.06 12.61 -4.61
N GLY A 70 40.86 12.14 -4.95
CA GLY A 70 40.54 11.50 -6.22
C GLY A 70 40.13 12.56 -7.24
N ALA A 71 40.81 12.61 -8.38
CA ALA A 71 40.47 13.52 -9.48
C ALA A 71 38.99 13.38 -9.86
N GLY A 72 38.38 14.50 -10.26
CA GLY A 72 36.94 14.58 -10.53
C GLY A 72 36.47 13.54 -11.54
N VAL A 73 35.82 12.49 -11.04
CA VAL A 73 34.84 11.72 -11.81
C VAL A 73 33.73 12.71 -12.12
N GLU A 74 33.52 13.01 -13.40
CA GLU A 74 32.45 13.90 -13.80
C GLU A 74 31.10 13.38 -13.26
N LEU A 75 30.25 14.29 -12.79
CA LEU A 75 28.90 13.97 -12.32
C LEU A 75 27.98 13.40 -13.44
N SER A 76 28.49 13.31 -14.68
CA SER A 76 27.83 12.80 -15.89
C SER A 76 27.69 11.28 -15.94
N ASP A 77 28.55 10.51 -15.26
CA ASP A 77 28.61 9.04 -15.38
C ASP A 77 27.97 8.26 -14.21
N GLN A 78 27.31 8.95 -13.28
CA GLN A 78 26.64 8.30 -12.13
C GLN A 78 25.19 7.87 -12.45
N LEU A 79 24.71 6.82 -11.77
CA LEU A 79 23.29 6.46 -11.77
C LEU A 79 22.44 7.68 -11.36
N SER A 80 21.41 8.00 -12.14
CA SER A 80 20.72 9.30 -12.03
C SER A 80 19.29 9.21 -11.48
N VAL A 81 18.56 8.14 -11.81
CA VAL A 81 17.13 7.95 -11.44
C VAL A 81 16.83 6.48 -11.18
N VAL A 82 15.69 6.20 -10.53
CA VAL A 82 15.05 4.89 -10.61
C VAL A 82 13.85 4.98 -11.53
N MET A 83 13.72 4.07 -12.50
CA MET A 83 12.53 3.93 -13.34
C MET A 83 11.78 2.65 -12.98
N LYS A 84 10.62 2.78 -12.35
CA LYS A 84 9.77 1.65 -12.01
C LYS A 84 8.63 1.47 -13.00
N PHE A 85 8.47 0.27 -13.53
CA PHE A 85 7.37 -0.11 -14.43
C PHE A 85 6.44 -1.13 -13.77
N GLY A 86 5.12 -0.92 -13.87
CA GLY A 86 4.11 -1.84 -13.34
C GLY A 86 3.84 -3.02 -14.27
N GLY A 87 3.10 -4.03 -13.80
CA GLY A 87 2.84 -5.24 -14.57
C GLY A 87 2.10 -5.00 -15.90
N SER A 88 1.21 -3.99 -15.98
CA SER A 88 0.58 -3.57 -17.24
C SER A 88 1.59 -2.99 -18.24
N SER A 89 2.63 -2.28 -17.78
CA SER A 89 3.72 -1.75 -18.60
C SER A 89 4.66 -2.82 -19.15
N VAL A 90 4.68 -4.03 -18.58
CA VAL A 90 5.48 -5.16 -19.08
C VAL A 90 4.62 -6.42 -19.30
N SER A 91 3.39 -6.22 -19.77
CA SER A 91 2.37 -7.28 -19.89
C SER A 91 2.49 -8.15 -21.13
N SER A 92 3.30 -7.76 -22.12
CA SER A 92 3.53 -8.45 -23.38
C SER A 92 4.89 -8.07 -23.97
N ALA A 93 5.31 -8.74 -25.05
CA ALA A 93 6.50 -8.36 -25.82
C ALA A 93 6.42 -6.89 -26.26
N ALA A 94 5.38 -6.50 -27.01
CA ALA A 94 5.20 -5.13 -27.50
C ALA A 94 5.33 -4.07 -26.39
N ARG A 95 4.75 -4.33 -25.20
CA ARG A 95 4.87 -3.41 -24.06
C ARG A 95 6.29 -3.36 -23.49
N MET A 96 7.05 -4.46 -23.51
CA MET A 96 8.49 -4.42 -23.23
C MET A 96 9.28 -3.66 -24.30
N GLU A 97 8.91 -3.75 -25.59
CA GLU A 97 9.55 -2.96 -26.65
C GLU A 97 9.32 -1.45 -26.44
N GLU A 98 8.10 -1.07 -26.09
CA GLU A 98 7.75 0.30 -25.70
C GLU A 98 8.59 0.76 -24.49
N VAL A 99 8.68 -0.03 -23.41
CA VAL A 99 9.49 0.31 -22.22
C VAL A 99 10.98 0.42 -22.53
N ALA A 100 11.53 -0.41 -23.41
CA ALA A 100 12.91 -0.26 -23.89
C ALA A 100 13.08 1.04 -24.68
N GLY A 101 12.13 1.37 -25.56
CA GLY A 101 12.08 2.64 -26.27
C GLY A 101 12.02 3.86 -25.33
N LEU A 102 11.30 3.77 -24.21
CA LEU A 102 11.26 4.82 -23.19
C LEU A 102 12.62 5.05 -22.55
N ILE A 103 13.31 3.99 -22.14
CA ILE A 103 14.65 4.08 -21.53
C ILE A 103 15.65 4.70 -22.52
N LEU A 104 15.56 4.34 -23.80
CA LEU A 104 16.46 4.84 -24.84
C LEU A 104 16.11 6.26 -25.34
N ALA A 105 14.91 6.77 -25.05
CA ALA A 105 14.51 8.13 -25.38
C ALA A 105 15.14 9.20 -24.46
N PHE A 106 15.75 8.80 -23.34
CA PHE A 106 16.44 9.67 -22.38
C PHE A 106 17.91 9.24 -22.22
N PRO A 107 18.75 9.33 -23.27
CA PRO A 107 20.15 8.88 -23.25
C PRO A 107 21.07 9.69 -22.32
N GLU A 108 20.58 10.78 -21.75
CA GLU A 108 21.20 11.54 -20.66
C GLU A 108 20.91 10.96 -19.26
N GLU A 109 19.90 10.09 -19.11
CA GLU A 109 19.63 9.41 -17.86
C GLU A 109 20.44 8.09 -17.75
N ARG A 110 20.77 7.73 -16.51
CA ARG A 110 21.42 6.46 -16.13
C ARG A 110 20.51 5.74 -15.15
N PRO A 111 19.43 5.08 -15.62
CA PRO A 111 18.39 4.56 -14.75
C PRO A 111 18.79 3.25 -14.08
N VAL A 112 18.38 3.07 -12.83
CA VAL A 112 18.09 1.74 -12.28
C VAL A 112 16.66 1.39 -12.66
N VAL A 113 16.45 0.29 -13.37
CA VAL A 113 15.12 -0.17 -13.80
C VAL A 113 14.56 -1.15 -12.77
N VAL A 114 13.32 -0.94 -12.32
CA VAL A 114 12.61 -1.84 -11.40
C VAL A 114 11.35 -2.35 -12.07
N LEU A 115 11.20 -3.67 -12.21
CA LEU A 115 10.04 -4.27 -12.86
C LEU A 115 9.18 -5.07 -11.88
N SER A 116 7.87 -4.97 -12.02
CA SER A 116 6.91 -5.95 -11.51
C SER A 116 6.84 -7.19 -12.43
N ALA A 117 6.18 -8.25 -11.97
CA ALA A 117 5.81 -9.40 -12.81
C ALA A 117 4.93 -8.98 -14.01
N MET A 118 4.96 -9.79 -15.08
CA MET A 118 4.21 -9.50 -16.30
C MET A 118 2.68 -9.54 -16.09
N GLY A 119 1.97 -8.45 -16.41
CA GLY A 119 0.50 -8.40 -16.42
C GLY A 119 -0.14 -8.87 -15.11
N LYS A 120 -0.83 -10.02 -15.14
CA LYS A 120 -1.51 -10.64 -13.99
C LYS A 120 -0.77 -11.88 -13.44
N THR A 121 0.48 -12.11 -13.82
CA THR A 121 1.26 -13.31 -13.46
C THR A 121 1.31 -13.58 -11.95
N THR A 122 1.48 -12.56 -11.10
CA THR A 122 1.48 -12.73 -9.64
C THR A 122 0.18 -13.36 -9.12
N ASN A 123 -0.97 -12.94 -9.66
CA ASN A 123 -2.27 -13.51 -9.29
C ASN A 123 -2.42 -14.94 -9.82
N HIS A 124 -1.93 -15.21 -11.04
CA HIS A 124 -1.91 -16.57 -11.58
C HIS A 124 -0.99 -17.51 -10.78
N LEU A 125 0.14 -17.03 -10.26
CA LEU A 125 1.05 -17.81 -9.41
C LEU A 125 0.36 -18.19 -8.09
N LEU A 126 -0.30 -17.24 -7.42
CA LEU A 126 -1.10 -17.50 -6.22
C LEU A 126 -2.19 -18.55 -6.47
N LEU A 127 -3.02 -18.34 -7.49
CA LEU A 127 -4.10 -19.27 -7.87
C LEU A 127 -3.57 -20.65 -8.29
N ALA A 128 -2.41 -20.73 -8.93
CA ALA A 128 -1.77 -22.00 -9.27
C ALA A 128 -1.31 -22.76 -8.02
N GLY A 129 -0.74 -22.07 -7.02
CA GLY A 129 -0.37 -22.64 -5.73
C GLY A 129 -1.57 -23.17 -4.95
N GLU A 130 -2.63 -22.37 -4.85
CA GLU A 130 -3.89 -22.78 -4.19
C GLU A 130 -4.52 -24.01 -4.85
N LYS A 131 -4.54 -24.05 -6.18
CA LYS A 131 -5.04 -25.23 -6.93
C LYS A 131 -4.13 -26.44 -6.79
N ALA A 132 -2.82 -26.25 -6.72
CA ALA A 132 -1.86 -27.34 -6.54
C ALA A 132 -2.13 -28.12 -5.24
N VAL A 133 -2.44 -27.44 -4.13
CA VAL A 133 -2.82 -28.07 -2.85
C VAL A 133 -3.96 -29.09 -3.00
N GLY A 134 -4.94 -28.81 -3.86
CA GLY A 134 -6.13 -29.65 -4.06
C GLY A 134 -6.09 -30.62 -5.24
N CYS A 135 -5.27 -30.40 -6.27
CA CYS A 135 -5.41 -31.11 -7.56
C CYS A 135 -4.83 -32.53 -7.60
N GLY A 136 -3.88 -32.85 -6.71
CA GLY A 136 -3.09 -34.08 -6.75
C GLY A 136 -1.98 -34.06 -7.81
N LEU A 137 -0.90 -34.82 -7.54
CA LEU A 137 0.40 -34.70 -8.21
C LEU A 137 0.37 -34.86 -9.75
N ILE A 138 -0.47 -35.76 -10.26
CA ILE A 138 -0.58 -36.06 -11.70
C ILE A 138 -1.13 -34.87 -12.50
N ARG A 139 -1.86 -33.95 -11.85
CA ARG A 139 -2.66 -32.91 -12.51
C ARG A 139 -2.04 -31.52 -12.49
N VAL A 140 -0.82 -31.37 -11.98
CA VAL A 140 -0.12 -30.06 -11.92
C VAL A 140 0.08 -29.45 -13.32
N SER A 141 0.44 -30.28 -14.30
CA SER A 141 0.54 -29.88 -15.72
C SER A 141 -0.82 -29.52 -16.35
N GLU A 142 -1.94 -29.86 -15.71
CA GLU A 142 -3.29 -29.48 -16.15
C GLU A 142 -3.75 -28.12 -15.63
N ILE A 143 -3.10 -27.57 -14.58
CA ILE A 143 -3.47 -26.29 -13.95
C ILE A 143 -3.50 -25.18 -15.00
N LYS A 144 -4.67 -24.56 -15.16
CA LYS A 144 -4.94 -23.51 -16.17
C LYS A 144 -4.00 -22.31 -16.01
N GLU A 145 -3.80 -21.86 -14.78
CA GLU A 145 -2.98 -20.69 -14.46
C GLU A 145 -1.49 -20.96 -14.71
N TRP A 146 -1.01 -22.17 -14.44
CA TRP A 146 0.34 -22.61 -14.81
C TRP A 146 0.56 -22.53 -16.33
N LYS A 147 -0.39 -23.06 -17.12
CA LYS A 147 -0.34 -22.94 -18.60
C LYS A 147 -0.33 -21.48 -19.04
N MET A 148 -1.21 -20.64 -18.49
CA MET A 148 -1.24 -19.20 -18.81
C MET A 148 0.10 -18.50 -18.53
N ILE A 149 0.76 -18.83 -17.42
CA ILE A 149 2.11 -18.30 -17.09
C ILE A 149 3.13 -18.79 -18.11
N LYS A 150 3.18 -20.11 -18.36
CA LYS A 150 4.13 -20.75 -19.28
C LYS A 150 3.99 -20.21 -20.71
N ASP A 151 2.76 -20.11 -21.20
CA ASP A 151 2.46 -19.64 -22.55
C ASP A 151 2.81 -18.15 -22.72
N LEU A 152 2.44 -17.30 -21.74
CA LEU A 152 2.75 -15.86 -21.77
C LEU A 152 4.27 -15.61 -21.90
N HIS A 153 5.08 -16.26 -21.06
CA HIS A 153 6.51 -16.01 -21.02
C HIS A 153 7.22 -16.62 -22.25
N ASN A 154 6.81 -17.80 -22.73
CA ASN A 154 7.35 -18.37 -23.97
C ASN A 154 6.99 -17.50 -25.19
N GLN A 155 5.72 -17.10 -25.34
CA GLN A 155 5.30 -16.22 -26.44
C GLN A 155 6.04 -14.88 -26.41
N THR A 156 6.26 -14.30 -25.23
CA THR A 156 7.02 -13.05 -25.08
C THR A 156 8.46 -13.23 -25.52
N VAL A 157 9.14 -14.28 -25.07
CA VAL A 157 10.52 -14.60 -25.46
C VAL A 157 10.64 -14.85 -26.96
N ASP A 158 9.70 -15.60 -27.56
CA ASP A 158 9.67 -15.86 -29.00
C ASP A 158 9.45 -14.57 -29.81
N GLN A 159 8.50 -13.72 -29.40
CA GLN A 159 8.17 -12.45 -30.07
C GLN A 159 9.30 -11.44 -29.99
N LEU A 160 9.97 -11.32 -28.84
CA LEU A 160 11.20 -10.53 -28.69
C LEU A 160 12.40 -11.18 -29.39
N GLY A 161 12.25 -12.38 -29.97
CA GLY A 161 13.27 -13.16 -30.65
C GLY A 161 14.48 -13.45 -29.77
N LEU A 162 14.22 -13.85 -28.52
CA LEU A 162 15.20 -14.26 -27.52
C LEU A 162 15.24 -15.80 -27.43
N PRO A 163 16.35 -16.41 -26.97
CA PRO A 163 16.40 -17.84 -26.76
C PRO A 163 15.61 -18.24 -25.51
N ARG A 164 14.78 -19.28 -25.60
CA ARG A 164 13.97 -19.81 -24.47
C ARG A 164 14.78 -20.24 -23.25
N SER A 165 16.08 -20.47 -23.40
CA SER A 165 17.02 -20.70 -22.29
C SER A 165 17.05 -19.57 -21.25
N VAL A 166 16.66 -18.34 -21.60
CA VAL A 166 16.56 -17.20 -20.65
C VAL A 166 15.59 -17.48 -19.48
N ILE A 167 14.55 -18.29 -19.71
CA ILE A 167 13.49 -18.58 -18.72
C ILE A 167 13.24 -20.06 -18.47
N HIS A 168 13.81 -20.97 -19.27
CA HIS A 168 13.51 -22.41 -19.20
C HIS A 168 13.74 -23.00 -17.81
N SER A 169 14.86 -22.67 -17.15
CA SER A 169 15.15 -23.13 -15.79
C SER A 169 14.14 -22.62 -14.77
N MET A 170 13.72 -21.34 -14.86
CA MET A 170 12.72 -20.74 -13.98
C MET A 170 11.35 -21.43 -14.14
N LEU A 171 10.96 -21.75 -15.38
CA LEU A 171 9.72 -22.47 -15.66
C LEU A 171 9.77 -23.91 -15.14
N ASP A 172 10.87 -24.61 -15.34
CA ASP A 172 11.03 -25.98 -14.87
C ASP A 172 11.00 -26.03 -13.33
N GLU A 173 11.71 -25.12 -12.65
CA GLU A 173 11.73 -25.02 -11.19
C GLU A 173 10.35 -24.65 -10.63
N LEU A 174 9.62 -23.73 -11.26
CA LEU A 174 8.23 -23.41 -10.92
C LEU A 174 7.31 -24.65 -11.07
N GLU A 175 7.50 -25.46 -12.12
CA GLU A 175 6.74 -26.71 -12.27
C GLU A 175 7.07 -27.73 -11.17
N GLN A 176 8.34 -27.83 -10.74
CA GLN A 176 8.74 -28.67 -9.61
C GLN A 176 8.18 -28.16 -8.27
N LEU A 177 8.17 -26.85 -8.05
CA LEU A 177 7.59 -26.23 -6.85
C LEU A 177 6.09 -26.54 -6.73
N LEU A 178 5.34 -26.40 -7.83
CA LEU A 178 3.92 -26.75 -7.88
C LEU A 178 3.68 -28.25 -7.64
N LYS A 179 4.56 -29.13 -8.16
CA LYS A 179 4.54 -30.58 -7.84
C LYS A 179 4.80 -30.84 -6.36
N GLY A 180 5.75 -30.13 -5.74
CA GLY A 180 6.01 -30.20 -4.30
C GLY A 180 4.80 -29.80 -3.46
N ILE A 181 4.16 -28.67 -3.79
CA ILE A 181 2.93 -28.21 -3.13
C ILE A 181 1.81 -29.25 -3.27
N ALA A 182 1.62 -29.81 -4.47
CA ALA A 182 0.60 -30.85 -4.72
C ALA A 182 0.89 -32.20 -4.06
N MET A 183 2.16 -32.51 -3.80
CA MET A 183 2.58 -33.71 -3.06
C MET A 183 2.31 -33.56 -1.55
N MET A 184 2.71 -32.42 -0.98
CA MET A 184 2.59 -32.15 0.45
C MET A 184 1.17 -31.76 0.87
N LYS A 185 0.38 -31.20 -0.06
CA LYS A 185 -0.93 -30.56 0.20
C LYS A 185 -0.84 -29.41 1.20
N GLU A 186 0.29 -28.71 1.21
CA GLU A 186 0.57 -27.58 2.08
C GLU A 186 1.16 -26.41 1.28
N LEU A 187 0.66 -25.20 1.55
CA LEU A 187 1.18 -23.95 0.99
C LEU A 187 1.45 -22.97 2.14
N THR A 188 2.66 -23.03 2.70
CA THR A 188 3.10 -22.11 3.76
C THR A 188 3.29 -20.70 3.20
N LEU A 189 3.26 -19.66 4.05
CA LEU A 189 3.56 -18.28 3.63
C LEU A 189 4.97 -18.15 3.02
N ARG A 190 5.97 -18.89 3.55
CA ARG A 190 7.32 -18.97 2.96
C ARG A 190 7.30 -19.57 1.55
N THR A 191 6.56 -20.66 1.36
CA THR A 191 6.40 -21.30 0.05
C THR A 191 5.67 -20.38 -0.93
N ARG A 192 4.68 -19.62 -0.44
CA ARG A 192 3.91 -18.63 -1.21
C ARG A 192 4.78 -17.47 -1.67
N ASP A 193 5.64 -16.92 -0.81
CA ASP A 193 6.59 -15.85 -1.16
C ASP A 193 7.57 -16.31 -2.25
N TYR A 194 8.11 -17.53 -2.10
CA TYR A 194 8.96 -18.13 -3.13
C TYR A 194 8.19 -18.35 -4.44
N LEU A 195 6.97 -18.88 -4.38
CA LEU A 195 6.12 -19.13 -5.55
C LEU A 195 5.83 -17.85 -6.36
N VAL A 196 5.53 -16.72 -5.70
CA VAL A 196 5.23 -15.48 -6.44
C VAL A 196 6.48 -14.81 -7.01
N SER A 197 7.66 -15.03 -6.40
CA SER A 197 8.93 -14.44 -6.83
C SER A 197 9.30 -14.74 -8.29
N PHE A 198 8.86 -15.88 -8.81
CA PHE A 198 9.05 -16.29 -10.20
C PHE A 198 8.53 -15.24 -11.20
N GLY A 199 7.52 -14.45 -10.84
CA GLY A 199 6.94 -13.41 -11.69
C GLY A 199 7.94 -12.31 -12.04
N GLU A 200 8.46 -11.61 -11.03
CA GLU A 200 9.50 -10.58 -11.19
C GLU A 200 10.84 -11.17 -11.69
N CYS A 201 11.21 -12.36 -11.22
CA CYS A 201 12.45 -13.02 -11.64
C CYS A 201 12.45 -13.32 -13.16
N MET A 202 11.33 -13.78 -13.73
CA MET A 202 11.21 -13.99 -15.17
C MET A 202 11.10 -12.67 -15.95
N SER A 203 10.31 -11.70 -15.49
CA SER A 203 10.11 -10.44 -16.22
C SER A 203 11.41 -9.65 -16.38
N THR A 204 12.23 -9.59 -15.33
CA THR A 204 13.53 -8.91 -15.35
C THR A 204 14.57 -9.62 -16.22
N ARG A 205 14.59 -10.96 -16.23
CA ARG A 205 15.50 -11.76 -17.09
C ARG A 205 15.18 -11.58 -18.57
N ILE A 206 13.90 -11.63 -18.94
CA ILE A 206 13.45 -11.36 -20.32
C ILE A 206 13.85 -9.94 -20.73
N PHE A 207 13.55 -8.94 -19.90
CA PHE A 207 13.78 -7.54 -20.24
C PHE A 207 15.28 -7.18 -20.35
N ALA A 208 16.11 -7.66 -19.43
CA ALA A 208 17.56 -7.45 -19.52
C ALA A 208 18.16 -8.16 -20.74
N ALA A 209 17.70 -9.37 -21.07
CA ALA A 209 18.14 -10.06 -22.29
C ALA A 209 17.73 -9.30 -23.57
N TYR A 210 16.53 -8.70 -23.58
CA TYR A 210 16.05 -7.87 -24.69
C TYR A 210 16.88 -6.59 -24.87
N LEU A 211 17.17 -5.85 -23.79
CA LEU A 211 18.06 -4.68 -23.86
C LEU A 211 19.43 -5.04 -24.44
N ASN A 212 20.06 -6.13 -23.96
CA ASN A 212 21.34 -6.58 -24.51
C ASN A 212 21.24 -6.98 -26.00
N LYS A 213 20.13 -7.57 -26.45
CA LYS A 213 19.87 -7.84 -27.87
C LYS A 213 19.79 -6.57 -28.71
N LEU A 214 19.27 -5.47 -28.16
CA LEU A 214 19.29 -4.14 -28.79
C LEU A 214 20.67 -3.45 -28.77
N GLY A 215 21.71 -4.11 -28.24
CA GLY A 215 23.05 -3.52 -28.06
C GLY A 215 23.17 -2.64 -26.81
N VAL A 216 22.14 -2.61 -25.96
CA VAL A 216 22.09 -1.78 -24.75
C VAL A 216 22.53 -2.64 -23.57
N LYS A 217 23.73 -2.34 -23.03
CA LYS A 217 24.31 -3.15 -21.96
C LYS A 217 23.46 -3.08 -20.69
N ALA A 218 22.89 -4.21 -20.28
CA ALA A 218 22.00 -4.32 -19.13
C ALA A 218 22.34 -5.56 -18.29
N GLN A 219 22.22 -5.44 -16.96
CA GLN A 219 22.45 -6.55 -16.05
C GLN A 219 21.22 -6.80 -15.19
N GLN A 220 20.75 -8.04 -15.16
CA GLN A 220 19.63 -8.45 -14.30
C GLN A 220 20.10 -8.65 -12.85
N TYR A 221 19.26 -8.26 -11.90
CA TYR A 221 19.50 -8.42 -10.48
C TYR A 221 18.26 -8.88 -9.74
N ASP A 222 18.39 -9.97 -9.00
CA ASP A 222 17.40 -10.35 -7.99
C ASP A 222 17.64 -9.52 -6.71
N ALA A 223 16.60 -8.83 -6.24
CA ALA A 223 16.66 -7.94 -5.08
C ALA A 223 17.24 -8.65 -3.83
N PHE A 224 16.81 -9.90 -3.63
CA PHE A 224 17.23 -10.75 -2.53
C PHE A 224 18.75 -11.06 -2.53
N ASP A 225 19.43 -11.02 -3.68
CA ASP A 225 20.88 -11.27 -3.76
C ASP A 225 21.74 -10.00 -3.84
N ILE A 226 21.14 -8.81 -4.02
CA ILE A 226 21.88 -7.52 -4.02
C ILE A 226 21.82 -6.76 -2.69
N GLY A 227 21.18 -7.33 -1.67
CA GLY A 227 21.15 -6.74 -0.33
C GLY A 227 19.82 -6.14 0.11
N PHE A 228 18.69 -6.49 -0.53
CA PHE A 228 17.39 -6.27 0.12
C PHE A 228 17.23 -7.24 1.30
N ILE A 229 17.44 -6.72 2.50
CA ILE A 229 17.39 -7.47 3.75
C ILE A 229 16.09 -7.13 4.48
N THR A 230 15.30 -8.14 4.81
CA THR A 230 13.98 -7.96 5.44
C THR A 230 13.85 -8.71 6.76
N THR A 231 12.75 -8.47 7.49
CA THR A 231 12.26 -9.43 8.47
C THR A 231 11.86 -10.76 7.79
N ASP A 232 11.58 -11.79 8.60
CA ASP A 232 11.14 -13.11 8.12
C ASP A 232 9.59 -13.25 8.12
N ASP A 233 8.87 -12.12 8.10
CA ASP A 233 7.40 -12.04 8.12
C ASP A 233 6.83 -12.21 6.70
N PHE A 234 6.88 -13.45 6.19
CA PHE A 234 6.50 -13.79 4.82
C PHE A 234 5.11 -13.26 4.42
N GLY A 235 5.03 -12.69 3.22
CA GLY A 235 3.84 -12.04 2.66
C GLY A 235 3.76 -10.53 2.91
N ASN A 236 4.48 -10.00 3.91
CA ASN A 236 4.50 -8.58 4.26
C ASN A 236 5.78 -8.21 5.04
N ALA A 237 6.94 -8.62 4.54
CA ALA A 237 8.21 -8.45 5.25
C ALA A 237 8.67 -6.98 5.22
N ASP A 238 9.10 -6.46 6.37
CA ASP A 238 9.61 -5.09 6.48
C ASP A 238 11.10 -5.02 6.11
N ILE A 239 11.48 -3.97 5.38
CA ILE A 239 12.87 -3.71 4.99
C ILE A 239 13.67 -3.24 6.20
N LEU A 240 14.80 -3.89 6.46
CA LEU A 240 15.73 -3.51 7.52
C LEU A 240 16.73 -2.45 7.03
N GLU A 241 17.14 -1.53 7.92
CA GLU A 241 18.08 -0.43 7.63
C GLU A 241 19.43 -0.90 7.02
N ALA A 242 19.84 -2.14 7.29
CA ALA A 242 21.03 -2.75 6.66
C ALA A 242 20.95 -2.82 5.12
N THR A 243 19.74 -2.73 4.55
CA THR A 243 19.47 -2.74 3.10
C THR A 243 20.13 -1.56 2.39
N TYR A 244 20.00 -0.34 2.92
CA TYR A 244 20.46 0.86 2.22
C TYR A 244 21.97 0.83 1.89
N PRO A 245 22.90 0.60 2.85
CA PRO A 245 24.32 0.50 2.52
C PRO A 245 24.67 -0.76 1.71
N ALA A 246 23.94 -1.87 1.87
CA ALA A 246 24.19 -3.10 1.13
C ALA A 246 23.87 -2.95 -0.37
N VAL A 247 22.66 -2.47 -0.69
CA VAL A 247 22.20 -2.19 -2.06
C VAL A 247 23.08 -1.13 -2.72
N ALA A 248 23.39 -0.05 -2.00
CA ALA A 248 24.27 1.01 -2.50
C ALA A 248 25.65 0.45 -2.89
N LYS A 249 26.30 -0.29 -1.98
CA LYS A 249 27.61 -0.90 -2.22
C LYS A 249 27.60 -1.86 -3.42
N ARG A 250 26.53 -2.66 -3.58
CA ARG A 250 26.43 -3.65 -4.66
C ARG A 250 26.20 -2.98 -6.02
N LEU A 251 25.18 -2.14 -6.15
CA LEU A 251 24.82 -1.51 -7.42
C LEU A 251 25.89 -0.51 -7.88
N HIS A 252 26.39 0.34 -6.98
CA HIS A 252 27.42 1.33 -7.31
C HIS A 252 28.77 0.66 -7.62
N GLY A 253 29.15 -0.38 -6.87
CA GLY A 253 30.39 -1.13 -7.09
C GLY A 253 30.40 -1.95 -8.39
N ASP A 254 29.25 -2.47 -8.82
CA ASP A 254 29.11 -3.10 -10.13
C ASP A 254 29.13 -2.05 -11.25
N TRP A 255 28.41 -0.94 -11.09
CA TRP A 255 28.36 0.16 -12.07
C TRP A 255 29.74 0.76 -12.36
N ILE A 256 30.56 1.02 -11.33
CA ILE A 256 31.94 1.53 -11.51
C ILE A 256 32.82 0.51 -12.25
N ARG A 257 32.66 -0.78 -11.97
CA ARG A 257 33.49 -1.84 -12.56
C ARG A 257 33.15 -2.06 -14.03
N ASP A 258 31.86 -2.08 -14.36
CA ASP A 258 31.39 -2.38 -15.70
C ASP A 258 29.97 -1.78 -15.92
N PRO A 259 29.86 -0.54 -16.44
CA PRO A 259 28.59 0.16 -16.58
C PRO A 259 27.56 -0.62 -17.40
N ALA A 260 26.47 -1.02 -16.75
CA ALA A 260 25.36 -1.75 -17.34
C ALA A 260 24.06 -1.33 -16.64
N ILE A 261 22.99 -1.08 -17.40
CA ILE A 261 21.67 -0.70 -16.84
C ILE A 261 21.20 -1.79 -15.85
N PRO A 262 21.07 -1.50 -14.55
CA PRO A 262 20.61 -2.50 -13.59
C PRO A 262 19.10 -2.73 -13.74
N VAL A 263 18.69 -3.96 -14.01
CA VAL A 263 17.29 -4.39 -14.13
C VAL A 263 16.95 -5.25 -12.92
N VAL A 264 16.35 -4.61 -11.91
CA VAL A 264 16.12 -5.17 -10.57
C VAL A 264 14.69 -5.69 -10.42
N THR A 265 14.52 -6.84 -9.76
CA THR A 265 13.19 -7.35 -9.38
C THR A 265 12.53 -6.42 -8.36
N GLY A 266 11.31 -5.94 -8.62
CA GLY A 266 10.48 -5.31 -7.59
C GLY A 266 10.02 -6.32 -6.53
N PHE A 267 9.31 -5.86 -5.49
CA PHE A 267 8.47 -6.67 -4.58
C PHE A 267 9.20 -7.70 -3.68
N LEU A 268 10.47 -8.02 -3.94
CA LEU A 268 11.21 -9.11 -3.29
C LEU A 268 12.31 -8.63 -2.33
N GLY A 269 12.64 -9.48 -1.36
CA GLY A 269 13.76 -9.31 -0.44
C GLY A 269 14.24 -10.66 0.13
N LYS A 270 15.16 -10.60 1.10
CA LYS A 270 15.76 -11.78 1.76
C LYS A 270 15.59 -11.68 3.27
N GLY A 271 14.94 -12.67 3.85
CA GLY A 271 14.71 -12.75 5.30
C GLY A 271 16.02 -12.88 6.07
N TRP A 272 16.24 -11.99 7.05
CA TRP A 272 17.49 -11.87 7.79
C TRP A 272 17.93 -13.16 8.51
N LYS A 273 17.00 -13.93 9.08
CA LYS A 273 17.33 -15.17 9.82
C LYS A 273 17.25 -16.41 8.95
N SER A 274 16.25 -16.48 8.06
CA SER A 274 16.01 -17.67 7.24
C SER A 274 16.85 -17.74 5.97
N GLY A 275 17.35 -16.60 5.48
CA GLY A 275 17.99 -16.47 4.18
C GLY A 275 17.05 -16.74 2.99
N ALA A 276 15.74 -16.90 3.24
CA ALA A 276 14.75 -17.21 2.23
C ALA A 276 14.27 -15.95 1.49
N VAL A 277 13.74 -16.15 0.29
CA VAL A 277 13.03 -15.09 -0.45
C VAL A 277 11.79 -14.68 0.34
N THR A 278 11.60 -13.38 0.51
CA THR A 278 10.46 -12.73 1.15
C THR A 278 9.80 -11.76 0.18
N THR A 279 8.52 -11.45 0.43
CA THR A 279 7.79 -10.42 -0.32
C THR A 279 7.47 -9.21 0.55
N LEU A 280 7.50 -8.03 -0.09
CA LEU A 280 7.39 -6.71 0.54
C LEU A 280 5.94 -6.23 0.73
N GLY A 281 4.95 -7.11 0.57
CA GLY A 281 3.53 -6.77 0.72
C GLY A 281 2.98 -5.78 -0.32
N ARG A 282 1.94 -5.01 0.06
CA ARG A 282 1.20 -4.12 -0.86
C ARG A 282 2.08 -2.97 -1.35
N GLY A 283 2.10 -2.77 -2.67
CA GLY A 283 2.94 -1.75 -3.32
C GLY A 283 4.43 -2.10 -3.33
N GLY A 284 4.81 -3.36 -3.07
CA GLY A 284 6.20 -3.73 -2.86
C GLY A 284 7.17 -3.39 -4.01
N SER A 285 6.75 -3.45 -5.28
CA SER A 285 7.61 -3.00 -6.39
C SER A 285 7.88 -1.49 -6.39
N ASP A 286 6.94 -0.68 -5.92
CA ASP A 286 7.15 0.76 -5.72
C ASP A 286 8.09 0.98 -4.52
N LEU A 287 7.95 0.15 -3.46
CA LEU A 287 8.82 0.20 -2.28
C LEU A 287 10.27 -0.17 -2.64
N THR A 288 10.49 -1.17 -3.51
CA THR A 288 11.81 -1.48 -4.06
C THR A 288 12.43 -0.25 -4.73
N ALA A 289 11.65 0.48 -5.54
CA ALA A 289 12.14 1.64 -6.28
C ALA A 289 12.50 2.81 -5.36
N THR A 290 11.67 3.12 -4.35
CA THR A 290 11.99 4.17 -3.39
C THR A 290 13.14 3.79 -2.44
N THR A 291 13.26 2.51 -2.07
CA THR A 291 14.40 1.99 -1.31
C THR A 291 15.72 2.14 -2.08
N ILE A 292 15.74 1.80 -3.38
CA ILE A 292 16.93 2.05 -4.24
C ILE A 292 17.23 3.54 -4.34
N GLY A 293 16.20 4.38 -4.51
CA GLY A 293 16.33 5.84 -4.50
C GLY A 293 17.04 6.36 -3.25
N LYS A 294 16.54 5.98 -2.06
CA LYS A 294 17.14 6.34 -0.76
C LYS A 294 18.54 5.75 -0.58
N ALA A 295 18.77 4.50 -1.01
CA ALA A 295 20.07 3.82 -0.89
C ALA A 295 21.17 4.51 -1.72
N LEU A 296 20.85 4.93 -2.95
CA LEU A 296 21.80 5.53 -3.89
C LEU A 296 21.81 7.08 -3.86
N GLY A 297 20.91 7.73 -3.11
CA GLY A 297 20.85 9.20 -3.02
C GLY A 297 20.43 9.88 -4.34
N LEU A 298 19.53 9.25 -5.11
CA LEU A 298 19.21 9.65 -6.48
C LEU A 298 18.32 10.90 -6.55
N LYS A 299 18.40 11.65 -7.67
CA LYS A 299 17.73 12.96 -7.85
C LYS A 299 16.20 12.87 -7.86
N GLU A 300 15.65 11.81 -8.45
CA GLU A 300 14.21 11.50 -8.43
C GLU A 300 13.95 10.00 -8.63
N ILE A 301 12.78 9.56 -8.17
CA ILE A 301 12.25 8.21 -8.38
C ILE A 301 11.06 8.31 -9.33
N GLN A 302 11.12 7.70 -10.50
CA GLN A 302 10.05 7.70 -11.50
C GLN A 302 9.21 6.43 -11.38
N VAL A 303 7.89 6.59 -11.27
CA VAL A 303 6.91 5.50 -11.36
C VAL A 303 6.10 5.68 -12.64
N TRP A 304 6.29 4.75 -13.57
CA TRP A 304 5.65 4.76 -14.88
C TRP A 304 4.34 3.98 -14.85
N LYS A 305 3.26 4.64 -15.31
CA LYS A 305 1.89 4.15 -15.38
C LYS A 305 1.32 4.33 -16.79
N ASP A 306 0.00 4.25 -16.92
CA ASP A 306 -0.80 4.37 -18.14
C ASP A 306 -1.59 5.69 -18.22
N VAL A 307 -1.48 6.55 -17.20
CA VAL A 307 -2.12 7.87 -17.11
C VAL A 307 -1.09 8.98 -16.87
N ASP A 308 -1.44 10.22 -17.25
CA ASP A 308 -0.59 11.43 -17.18
C ASP A 308 -0.43 11.94 -15.73
N GLY A 309 0.16 11.12 -14.87
CA GLY A 309 0.36 11.41 -13.46
C GLY A 309 -0.83 11.00 -12.58
N VAL A 310 -1.03 11.75 -11.50
CA VAL A 310 -2.20 11.66 -10.62
C VAL A 310 -3.22 12.69 -11.10
N LEU A 311 -4.48 12.26 -11.18
CA LEU A 311 -5.56 13.05 -11.77
C LEU A 311 -6.51 13.59 -10.67
N THR A 312 -7.24 14.66 -10.98
CA THR A 312 -8.25 15.29 -10.10
C THR A 312 -9.43 14.37 -9.75
N CYS A 313 -9.64 13.30 -10.52
CA CYS A 313 -10.55 12.19 -10.24
C CYS A 313 -10.21 11.01 -11.17
N ASP A 314 -10.90 9.87 -11.04
CA ASP A 314 -10.76 8.75 -11.98
C ASP A 314 -11.31 9.14 -13.39
N PRO A 315 -10.50 9.09 -14.46
CA PRO A 315 -10.92 9.42 -15.81
C PRO A 315 -11.99 8.47 -16.37
N ASN A 316 -12.10 7.24 -15.82
CA ASN A 316 -13.16 6.29 -16.17
C ASN A 316 -14.52 6.68 -15.57
N ILE A 317 -14.54 7.57 -14.57
CA ILE A 317 -15.76 8.14 -14.00
C ILE A 317 -16.09 9.46 -14.70
N TYR A 318 -15.08 10.32 -14.92
CA TYR A 318 -15.26 11.61 -15.56
C TYR A 318 -14.12 11.95 -16.55
N PRO A 319 -14.39 12.04 -17.87
CA PRO A 319 -13.34 12.22 -18.87
C PRO A 319 -12.53 13.51 -18.78
N ASN A 320 -13.08 14.59 -18.22
CA ASN A 320 -12.38 15.88 -18.08
C ASN A 320 -11.44 15.93 -16.85
N ALA A 321 -11.04 14.78 -16.32
CA ALA A 321 -10.06 14.69 -15.23
C ALA A 321 -8.73 15.36 -15.65
N LYS A 322 -8.25 16.30 -14.83
CA LYS A 322 -7.04 17.09 -15.10
C LYS A 322 -5.85 16.50 -14.35
N THR A 323 -4.64 16.59 -14.91
CA THR A 323 -3.41 16.24 -14.20
C THR A 323 -3.16 17.20 -13.04
N VAL A 324 -2.90 16.66 -11.85
CA VAL A 324 -2.42 17.41 -10.70
C VAL A 324 -0.89 17.51 -10.82
N PRO A 325 -0.29 18.69 -11.08
CA PRO A 325 1.13 18.78 -11.44
C PRO A 325 2.06 18.50 -10.26
N CYS A 326 1.64 18.82 -9.03
CA CYS A 326 2.43 18.60 -7.83
C CYS A 326 1.54 18.18 -6.65
N LEU A 327 2.04 17.26 -5.83
CA LEU A 327 1.42 16.75 -4.60
C LEU A 327 2.43 16.79 -3.45
N THR A 328 1.93 16.87 -2.23
CA THR A 328 2.70 16.48 -1.05
C THR A 328 2.64 14.96 -0.83
N PHE A 329 3.62 14.37 -0.12
CA PHE A 329 3.57 12.98 0.30
C PHE A 329 2.35 12.64 1.15
N GLU A 330 1.79 13.62 1.87
CA GLU A 330 0.58 13.44 2.68
C GLU A 330 -0.68 13.37 1.81
N GLU A 331 -0.85 14.29 0.86
CA GLU A 331 -1.92 14.19 -0.15
C GLU A 331 -1.83 12.89 -0.94
N ALA A 332 -0.63 12.51 -1.39
CA ALA A 332 -0.43 11.26 -2.13
C ALA A 332 -0.78 10.01 -1.30
N ALA A 333 -0.50 10.02 0.01
CA ALA A 333 -0.81 8.91 0.90
C ALA A 333 -2.32 8.74 1.13
N GLU A 334 -3.05 9.84 1.38
CA GLU A 334 -4.52 9.79 1.51
C GLU A 334 -5.18 9.37 0.18
N LEU A 335 -4.71 9.91 -0.95
CA LEU A 335 -5.19 9.53 -2.29
C LEU A 335 -5.04 8.02 -2.54
N ALA A 336 -3.85 7.48 -2.27
CA ALA A 336 -3.55 6.06 -2.48
C ALA A 336 -4.39 5.14 -1.57
N TYR A 337 -4.64 5.55 -0.33
CA TYR A 337 -5.42 4.78 0.63
C TYR A 337 -6.89 4.61 0.21
N PHE A 338 -7.52 5.68 -0.32
CA PHE A 338 -8.90 5.62 -0.80
C PHE A 338 -9.07 5.05 -2.23
N GLY A 339 -7.99 4.57 -2.85
CA GLY A 339 -8.04 3.83 -4.11
C GLY A 339 -7.69 4.61 -5.37
N ALA A 340 -7.21 5.86 -5.27
CA ALA A 340 -6.58 6.51 -6.41
C ALA A 340 -5.33 5.72 -6.83
N GLN A 341 -5.07 5.59 -8.14
CA GLN A 341 -3.93 4.84 -8.65
C GLN A 341 -2.60 5.60 -8.47
N VAL A 342 -2.17 5.80 -7.23
CA VAL A 342 -0.93 6.47 -6.82
C VAL A 342 0.07 5.41 -6.29
N LEU A 343 1.12 5.78 -5.55
CA LEU A 343 1.98 4.86 -4.81
C LEU A 343 1.34 4.53 -3.46
N HIS A 344 1.46 3.28 -3.00
CA HIS A 344 1.01 2.87 -1.66
C HIS A 344 1.71 3.69 -0.54
N PRO A 345 1.05 4.06 0.57
CA PRO A 345 1.68 4.88 1.62
C PRO A 345 2.97 4.28 2.19
N GLN A 346 3.03 2.95 2.33
CA GLN A 346 4.22 2.23 2.81
C GLN A 346 5.40 2.34 1.85
N SER A 347 5.17 2.41 0.53
CA SER A 347 6.23 2.55 -0.48
C SER A 347 6.78 3.97 -0.56
N MET A 348 6.04 4.99 -0.13
CA MET A 348 6.56 6.37 -0.07
C MET A 348 7.47 6.66 1.13
N ARG A 349 7.54 5.77 2.15
CA ARG A 349 8.37 5.99 3.36
C ARG A 349 9.85 6.30 3.04
N PRO A 350 10.58 5.49 2.23
CA PRO A 350 12.01 5.76 1.97
C PRO A 350 12.22 7.07 1.22
N ALA A 351 11.34 7.42 0.29
CA ALA A 351 11.39 8.68 -0.45
C ALA A 351 11.14 9.90 0.46
N ARG A 352 10.14 9.81 1.35
CA ARG A 352 9.84 10.86 2.35
C ARG A 352 10.97 11.06 3.37
N GLU A 353 11.61 9.98 3.80
CA GLU A 353 12.74 10.01 4.74
C GLU A 353 14.02 10.55 4.10
N GLY A 354 14.31 10.16 2.86
CA GLY A 354 15.44 10.68 2.07
C GLY A 354 15.23 12.06 1.46
N ASP A 355 14.02 12.63 1.58
CA ASP A 355 13.57 13.86 0.91
C ASP A 355 13.71 13.82 -0.63
N ILE A 356 13.52 12.63 -1.22
CA ILE A 356 13.69 12.37 -2.66
C ILE A 356 12.33 12.50 -3.36
N PRO A 357 12.18 13.40 -4.35
CA PRO A 357 10.94 13.54 -5.12
C PRO A 357 10.55 12.24 -5.86
N VAL A 358 9.25 11.94 -5.87
CA VAL A 358 8.69 10.83 -6.65
C VAL A 358 7.86 11.39 -7.80
N ARG A 359 8.16 11.00 -9.04
CA ARG A 359 7.43 11.45 -10.24
C ARG A 359 6.56 10.33 -10.79
N VAL A 360 5.26 10.57 -10.93
CA VAL A 360 4.35 9.65 -11.63
C VAL A 360 4.27 10.08 -13.09
N LYS A 361 4.69 9.22 -14.03
CA LYS A 361 4.74 9.50 -15.49
C LYS A 361 3.87 8.51 -16.28
N ASN A 362 3.46 8.90 -17.49
CA ASN A 362 2.77 8.00 -18.42
C ASN A 362 3.73 7.33 -19.41
N SER A 363 3.65 6.01 -19.51
CA SER A 363 4.38 5.22 -20.53
C SER A 363 3.88 5.50 -21.96
N TYR A 364 2.63 5.90 -22.15
CA TYR A 364 2.08 6.28 -23.46
C TYR A 364 2.31 7.75 -23.83
N ASN A 365 2.64 8.62 -22.87
CA ASN A 365 2.91 10.05 -23.09
C ASN A 365 4.17 10.51 -22.34
N PRO A 366 5.38 10.10 -22.81
CA PRO A 366 6.61 10.17 -21.99
C PRO A 366 7.15 11.59 -21.78
N LYS A 367 6.70 12.51 -22.63
CA LYS A 367 7.04 13.94 -22.61
C LYS A 367 6.14 14.75 -21.69
N ALA A 368 5.04 14.18 -21.19
CA ALA A 368 4.23 14.83 -20.17
C ALA A 368 5.05 15.01 -18.88
N PRO A 369 4.90 16.14 -18.15
CA PRO A 369 5.61 16.37 -16.89
C PRO A 369 5.18 15.39 -15.79
N GLY A 370 3.97 14.83 -15.93
CA GLY A 370 3.33 13.96 -14.94
C GLY A 370 3.00 14.71 -13.65
N THR A 371 3.06 13.99 -12.54
CA THR A 371 2.88 14.55 -11.19
C THR A 371 4.14 14.39 -10.38
N LEU A 372 4.62 15.48 -9.77
CA LEU A 372 5.74 15.45 -8.83
C LEU A 372 5.24 15.43 -7.38
N ILE A 373 5.56 14.37 -6.65
CA ILE A 373 5.27 14.19 -5.23
C ILE A 373 6.50 14.61 -4.43
N THR A 374 6.31 15.54 -3.50
CA THR A 374 7.38 16.16 -2.69
C THR A 374 6.97 16.30 -1.22
N LYS A 375 7.87 16.82 -0.38
CA LYS A 375 7.58 17.06 1.04
C LYS A 375 6.72 18.30 1.31
N LYS A 376 6.78 19.32 0.45
CA LYS A 376 6.03 20.57 0.53
C LYS A 376 5.80 21.15 -0.87
N ARG A 377 4.64 21.78 -1.08
CA ARG A 377 4.33 22.58 -2.27
C ARG A 377 3.63 23.88 -1.86
N GLU A 378 3.53 24.83 -2.79
CA GLU A 378 2.75 26.04 -2.61
C GLU A 378 1.26 25.71 -2.56
N MET A 379 0.56 26.19 -1.52
CA MET A 379 -0.86 25.86 -1.27
C MET A 379 -1.81 27.06 -1.44
N ASP A 380 -1.29 28.26 -1.67
CA ASP A 380 -2.05 29.52 -1.67
C ASP A 380 -3.14 29.59 -2.75
N LYS A 381 -2.94 28.88 -3.87
CA LYS A 381 -3.91 28.73 -4.97
C LYS A 381 -4.68 27.41 -4.93
N VAL A 382 -4.40 26.54 -3.96
CA VAL A 382 -5.02 25.21 -3.85
C VAL A 382 -6.22 25.29 -2.92
N VAL A 383 -7.41 25.01 -3.46
CA VAL A 383 -8.62 24.73 -2.68
C VAL A 383 -8.77 23.20 -2.56
N LEU A 384 -9.17 22.55 -3.66
CA LEU A 384 -9.28 21.10 -3.76
C LEU A 384 -8.18 20.55 -4.69
N THR A 385 -7.63 19.39 -4.35
CA THR A 385 -6.56 18.73 -5.09
C THR A 385 -7.11 17.59 -5.96
N SER A 386 -7.95 16.72 -5.40
CA SER A 386 -8.56 15.59 -6.13
C SER A 386 -9.74 14.98 -5.35
N ILE A 387 -10.62 14.29 -6.08
CA ILE A 387 -11.81 13.60 -5.58
C ILE A 387 -11.66 12.10 -5.88
N VAL A 388 -11.74 11.27 -4.85
CA VAL A 388 -11.62 9.80 -4.97
C VAL A 388 -12.93 9.12 -4.61
N LEU A 389 -13.25 8.02 -5.30
CA LEU A 389 -14.41 7.18 -5.05
C LEU A 389 -13.97 5.77 -4.61
N LYS A 390 -14.43 5.31 -3.44
CA LYS A 390 -14.37 3.91 -3.02
C LYS A 390 -15.80 3.34 -3.03
N SER A 391 -16.11 2.56 -4.06
CA SER A 391 -17.42 1.92 -4.27
C SER A 391 -17.61 0.61 -3.50
N ASN A 392 -18.86 0.17 -3.38
CA ASN A 392 -19.28 -1.09 -2.73
C ASN A 392 -18.69 -1.30 -1.32
N VAL A 393 -18.77 -0.26 -0.51
CA VAL A 393 -18.36 -0.26 0.90
C VAL A 393 -19.53 -0.74 1.77
N THR A 394 -19.21 -1.54 2.79
CA THR A 394 -20.14 -1.92 3.86
C THR A 394 -19.94 -0.99 5.05
N MET A 395 -21.03 -0.43 5.56
CA MET A 395 -21.05 0.42 6.75
C MET A 395 -21.83 -0.31 7.86
N LEU A 396 -21.32 -0.22 9.09
CA LEU A 396 -22.00 -0.67 10.30
C LEU A 396 -22.26 0.54 11.19
N ASP A 397 -23.49 0.70 11.67
CA ASP A 397 -23.81 1.63 12.75
C ASP A 397 -24.08 0.85 14.05
N ILE A 398 -23.34 1.19 15.11
CA ILE A 398 -23.24 0.43 16.36
C ILE A 398 -23.75 1.32 17.48
N VAL A 399 -25.00 1.12 17.90
CA VAL A 399 -25.72 1.99 18.84
C VAL A 399 -25.79 1.36 20.23
N SER A 400 -25.28 2.04 21.26
CA SER A 400 -25.37 1.58 22.65
C SER A 400 -25.40 2.77 23.62
N THR A 401 -26.50 2.92 24.36
CA THR A 401 -26.60 3.92 25.44
C THR A 401 -25.57 3.69 26.56
N ARG A 402 -24.96 2.50 26.62
CA ARG A 402 -23.85 2.15 27.53
C ARG A 402 -22.52 2.79 27.12
N MET A 403 -22.43 3.48 25.98
CA MET A 403 -21.25 4.24 25.58
C MET A 403 -21.10 5.55 26.38
N LEU A 404 -22.22 6.16 26.79
CA LEU A 404 -22.25 7.41 27.57
C LEU A 404 -21.50 7.26 28.91
N GLY A 405 -20.42 8.04 29.07
CA GLY A 405 -19.65 8.13 30.31
C GLY A 405 -18.90 6.85 30.71
N GLN A 406 -18.81 5.84 29.82
CA GLN A 406 -18.11 4.58 30.08
C GLN A 406 -16.82 4.48 29.27
N PHE A 407 -15.70 4.18 29.93
CA PHE A 407 -14.45 3.87 29.25
C PHE A 407 -14.48 2.43 28.70
N GLY A 408 -13.71 2.19 27.63
CA GLY A 408 -13.51 0.85 27.07
C GLY A 408 -14.60 0.31 26.15
N PHE A 409 -15.71 1.03 25.89
CA PHE A 409 -16.69 0.60 24.88
C PHE A 409 -16.07 0.52 23.48
N LEU A 410 -15.41 1.60 23.04
CA LEU A 410 -14.62 1.64 21.79
C LEU A 410 -13.57 0.51 21.73
N ALA A 411 -12.85 0.28 22.83
CA ALA A 411 -11.82 -0.77 22.87
C ALA A 411 -12.41 -2.17 22.67
N ARG A 412 -13.59 -2.47 23.22
CA ARG A 412 -14.29 -3.75 22.98
C ARG A 412 -14.75 -3.88 21.53
N VAL A 413 -15.29 -2.82 20.94
CA VAL A 413 -15.73 -2.82 19.53
C VAL A 413 -14.55 -3.09 18.59
N PHE A 414 -13.42 -2.43 18.79
CA PHE A 414 -12.23 -2.67 17.95
C PHE A 414 -11.52 -4.00 18.24
N SER A 415 -11.60 -4.54 19.47
CA SER A 415 -11.14 -5.91 19.76
C SER A 415 -11.89 -6.95 18.92
N ILE A 416 -13.21 -6.82 18.77
CA ILE A 416 -14.01 -7.76 17.95
C ILE A 416 -13.55 -7.72 16.48
N PHE A 417 -13.26 -6.54 15.93
CA PHE A 417 -12.70 -6.44 14.57
C PHE A 417 -11.29 -7.03 14.48
N GLU A 418 -10.44 -6.85 15.50
CA GLU A 418 -9.09 -7.42 15.58
C GLU A 418 -9.11 -8.96 15.65
N ASP A 419 -9.92 -9.51 16.56
CA ASP A 419 -10.10 -10.96 16.77
C ASP A 419 -10.63 -11.67 15.50
N LEU A 420 -11.45 -10.97 14.71
CA LEU A 420 -11.96 -11.45 13.41
C LEU A 420 -11.06 -11.09 12.20
N GLY A 421 -9.96 -10.36 12.41
CA GLY A 421 -9.00 -9.99 11.37
C GLY A 421 -9.47 -8.93 10.36
N ILE A 422 -10.52 -8.18 10.70
CA ILE A 422 -11.22 -7.26 9.79
C ILE A 422 -10.67 -5.84 9.92
N SER A 423 -10.41 -5.20 8.78
CA SER A 423 -9.90 -3.82 8.72
C SER A 423 -11.06 -2.84 8.61
N VAL A 424 -11.04 -1.83 9.49
CA VAL A 424 -11.93 -0.67 9.45
C VAL A 424 -11.22 0.49 8.74
N ASP A 425 -11.95 1.24 7.90
CA ASP A 425 -11.44 2.39 7.16
C ASP A 425 -11.82 3.73 7.83
N CYS A 426 -13.08 4.17 7.67
CA CYS A 426 -13.59 5.40 8.25
C CYS A 426 -14.32 5.09 9.57
N VAL A 427 -14.23 6.03 10.52
CA VAL A 427 -14.92 5.97 11.81
C VAL A 427 -15.55 7.32 12.10
N ALA A 428 -16.81 7.33 12.53
CA ALA A 428 -17.51 8.49 13.08
C ALA A 428 -18.20 8.08 14.39
N THR A 429 -18.38 9.03 15.30
CA THR A 429 -18.98 8.78 16.62
C THR A 429 -19.99 9.85 16.98
N SER A 430 -21.13 9.43 17.53
CA SER A 430 -22.01 10.28 18.33
C SER A 430 -21.77 10.01 19.83
N GLU A 431 -22.60 10.56 20.69
CA GLU A 431 -22.57 10.30 22.14
C GLU A 431 -23.00 8.86 22.50
N VAL A 432 -23.75 8.20 21.62
CA VAL A 432 -24.36 6.85 21.85
C VAL A 432 -24.14 5.86 20.71
N SER A 433 -23.49 6.25 19.61
CA SER A 433 -23.22 5.37 18.47
C SER A 433 -21.83 5.54 17.87
N ILE A 434 -21.37 4.48 17.21
CA ILE A 434 -20.16 4.46 16.39
C ILE A 434 -20.57 3.96 15.01
N SER A 435 -20.33 4.77 13.99
CA SER A 435 -20.51 4.35 12.60
C SER A 435 -19.13 4.06 11.99
N VAL A 436 -18.96 2.88 11.40
CA VAL A 436 -17.69 2.42 10.81
C VAL A 436 -17.89 1.90 9.40
N SER A 437 -16.89 2.08 8.53
CA SER A 437 -16.86 1.47 7.20
C SER A 437 -15.77 0.39 7.12
N LEU A 438 -16.06 -0.72 6.45
CA LEU A 438 -15.15 -1.87 6.36
C LEU A 438 -14.37 -1.87 5.04
N ASP A 439 -13.10 -2.27 5.07
CA ASP A 439 -12.27 -2.37 3.85
C ASP A 439 -12.68 -3.58 2.99
N PRO A 440 -13.15 -3.36 1.74
CA PRO A 440 -13.41 -4.45 0.83
C PRO A 440 -12.13 -5.27 0.52
N SER A 441 -10.94 -4.68 0.58
CA SER A 441 -9.73 -5.37 0.10
C SER A 441 -9.30 -6.59 0.93
N LYS A 442 -9.87 -6.79 2.13
CA LYS A 442 -9.72 -8.00 2.95
C LYS A 442 -10.93 -8.93 2.89
N ILE A 443 -12.16 -8.40 2.99
CA ILE A 443 -13.41 -9.19 2.88
C ILE A 443 -13.51 -9.89 1.50
N TRP A 444 -12.97 -9.25 0.45
CA TRP A 444 -13.06 -9.73 -0.93
C TRP A 444 -11.75 -10.34 -1.46
N SER A 445 -10.72 -10.49 -0.62
CA SER A 445 -9.56 -11.36 -0.96
C SER A 445 -9.96 -12.84 -1.09
N ARG A 446 -11.20 -13.17 -0.70
CA ARG A 446 -11.92 -14.44 -0.89
C ARG A 446 -13.01 -14.34 -1.98
N GLU A 447 -12.72 -13.67 -3.09
CA GLU A 447 -13.65 -13.43 -4.23
C GLU A 447 -14.27 -14.70 -4.87
N LEU A 448 -13.83 -15.90 -4.44
CA LEU A 448 -14.41 -17.20 -4.79
C LEU A 448 -15.53 -17.69 -3.85
N ILE A 449 -15.82 -16.98 -2.75
CA ILE A 449 -16.87 -17.40 -1.80
C ILE A 449 -17.70 -16.20 -1.31
N GLN A 450 -18.64 -15.75 -2.14
CA GLN A 450 -19.71 -14.82 -1.73
C GLN A 450 -20.39 -15.30 -0.44
N GLN A 451 -20.61 -16.62 -0.32
CA GLN A 451 -21.17 -17.25 0.88
C GLN A 451 -20.28 -17.19 2.13
N ALA A 452 -18.94 -17.06 1.99
CA ALA A 452 -18.07 -16.86 3.15
C ALA A 452 -18.03 -15.39 3.56
N SER A 453 -18.02 -14.47 2.59
CA SER A 453 -18.11 -13.02 2.87
C SER A 453 -19.40 -12.66 3.60
N ASP A 454 -20.53 -13.28 3.23
CA ASP A 454 -21.78 -13.13 3.96
C ASP A 454 -21.64 -13.70 5.39
N SER A 455 -21.10 -14.92 5.56
CA SER A 455 -20.88 -15.53 6.89
C SER A 455 -19.89 -14.78 7.79
N GLU A 456 -18.91 -14.08 7.21
CA GLU A 456 -17.95 -13.24 7.93
C GLU A 456 -18.62 -11.97 8.44
N LEU A 457 -19.50 -11.36 7.63
CA LEU A 457 -20.31 -10.20 8.02
C LEU A 457 -21.36 -10.57 9.09
N ASP A 458 -22.06 -11.70 8.93
CA ASP A 458 -23.04 -12.19 9.90
C ASP A 458 -22.36 -12.42 11.28
N ASN A 459 -21.21 -13.08 11.30
CA ASN A 459 -20.43 -13.31 12.53
C ASN A 459 -19.98 -12.01 13.22
N VAL A 460 -19.58 -10.97 12.46
CA VAL A 460 -19.29 -9.63 13.01
C VAL A 460 -20.52 -9.02 13.67
N VAL A 461 -21.67 -9.11 13.02
CA VAL A 461 -22.94 -8.58 13.55
C VAL A 461 -23.31 -9.33 14.83
N GLU A 462 -23.29 -10.67 14.83
CA GLU A 462 -23.58 -11.49 16.01
C GLU A 462 -22.66 -11.17 17.20
N GLU A 463 -21.37 -10.97 17.00
CA GLU A 463 -20.44 -10.60 18.09
C GLU A 463 -20.68 -9.17 18.61
N LEU A 464 -20.97 -8.21 17.73
CA LEU A 464 -21.27 -6.83 18.13
C LEU A 464 -22.65 -6.68 18.80
N GLU A 465 -23.65 -7.47 18.39
CA GLU A 465 -25.00 -7.47 18.99
C GLU A 465 -25.01 -7.90 20.47
N LYS A 466 -23.97 -8.59 20.94
CA LYS A 466 -23.78 -8.92 22.36
C LYS A 466 -23.57 -7.67 23.25
N ILE A 467 -23.17 -6.53 22.66
CA ILE A 467 -22.81 -5.30 23.38
C ILE A 467 -23.55 -4.03 22.91
N ALA A 468 -24.21 -4.07 21.75
CA ALA A 468 -24.85 -2.94 21.08
C ALA A 468 -26.05 -3.40 20.22
N ILE A 469 -26.80 -2.44 19.67
CA ILE A 469 -27.69 -2.66 18.52
C ILE A 469 -26.86 -2.37 17.26
N VAL A 470 -26.94 -3.22 16.25
CA VAL A 470 -26.13 -3.09 15.03
C VAL A 470 -27.04 -2.90 13.81
N HIS A 471 -26.66 -1.97 12.94
CA HIS A 471 -27.32 -1.75 11.66
C HIS A 471 -26.32 -1.91 10.52
N LEU A 472 -26.47 -2.98 9.73
CA LEU A 472 -25.63 -3.28 8.59
C LEU A 472 -26.17 -2.63 7.31
N LEU A 473 -25.34 -1.83 6.66
CA LEU A 473 -25.69 -0.98 5.52
C LEU A 473 -24.70 -1.22 4.37
N GLN A 474 -25.05 -2.13 3.46
CA GLN A 474 -24.31 -2.43 2.24
C GLN A 474 -24.55 -1.39 1.12
N GLN A 475 -23.85 -1.55 -0.01
CA GLN A 475 -24.03 -0.71 -1.21
C GLN A 475 -23.83 0.79 -0.94
N ARG A 476 -22.85 1.12 -0.10
CA ARG A 476 -22.41 2.49 0.15
C ARG A 476 -21.15 2.80 -0.64
N ALA A 477 -20.86 4.08 -0.79
CA ALA A 477 -19.63 4.56 -1.37
C ALA A 477 -19.03 5.68 -0.52
N ILE A 478 -17.71 5.71 -0.45
CA ILE A 478 -16.95 6.81 0.16
C ILE A 478 -16.50 7.73 -0.96
N ILE A 479 -16.88 9.01 -0.89
CA ILE A 479 -16.33 10.11 -1.67
C ILE A 479 -15.33 10.82 -0.77
N SER A 480 -14.04 10.75 -1.12
CA SER A 480 -12.96 11.41 -0.38
C SER A 480 -12.51 12.66 -1.12
N LEU A 481 -12.66 13.81 -0.47
CA LEU A 481 -12.20 15.12 -0.94
C LEU A 481 -10.81 15.38 -0.38
N ILE A 482 -9.79 15.35 -1.24
CA ILE A 482 -8.41 15.67 -0.87
C ILE A 482 -8.11 17.11 -1.26
N GLY A 483 -7.72 17.96 -0.31
CA GLY A 483 -7.50 19.37 -0.55
C GLY A 483 -6.80 20.12 0.59
N ASN A 484 -6.78 21.44 0.50
CA ASN A 484 -6.16 22.30 1.49
C ASN A 484 -7.02 22.37 2.76
N VAL A 485 -6.56 21.73 3.85
CA VAL A 485 -7.27 21.70 5.15
C VAL A 485 -7.52 23.10 5.73
N GLN A 486 -6.69 24.10 5.40
CA GLN A 486 -6.89 25.50 5.80
C GLN A 486 -8.15 26.13 5.18
N ARG A 487 -8.65 25.56 4.06
CA ARG A 487 -9.87 25.98 3.36
C ARG A 487 -11.01 24.96 3.54
N SER A 488 -10.96 24.12 4.57
CA SER A 488 -11.93 23.05 4.82
C SER A 488 -13.38 23.55 4.88
N SER A 489 -13.66 24.69 5.52
CA SER A 489 -15.01 25.28 5.55
C SER A 489 -15.56 25.57 4.16
N LEU A 490 -14.78 26.21 3.29
CA LEU A 490 -15.15 26.52 1.90
C LEU A 490 -15.38 25.24 1.08
N ILE A 491 -14.51 24.24 1.25
CA ILE A 491 -14.62 22.94 0.58
C ILE A 491 -15.91 22.23 1.00
N LEU A 492 -16.20 22.19 2.31
CA LEU A 492 -17.39 21.52 2.83
C LEU A 492 -18.67 22.25 2.44
N GLU A 493 -18.74 23.58 2.58
CA GLU A 493 -19.89 24.37 2.14
C GLU A 493 -20.23 24.10 0.67
N LYS A 494 -19.23 24.23 -0.21
CA LYS A 494 -19.40 24.03 -1.64
C LYS A 494 -19.78 22.58 -1.99
N ALA A 495 -19.16 21.60 -1.34
CA ALA A 495 -19.52 20.19 -1.52
C ALA A 495 -20.96 19.90 -1.09
N PHE A 496 -21.38 20.33 0.10
CA PHE A 496 -22.76 20.14 0.58
C PHE A 496 -23.79 20.91 -0.24
N HIS A 497 -23.46 22.11 -0.75
CA HIS A 497 -24.32 22.82 -1.70
C HIS A 497 -24.57 21.99 -2.96
N VAL A 498 -23.50 21.44 -3.57
CA VAL A 498 -23.59 20.60 -4.78
C VAL A 498 -24.40 19.33 -4.51
N LEU A 499 -24.13 18.63 -3.41
CA LEU A 499 -24.85 17.40 -3.06
C LEU A 499 -26.34 17.68 -2.80
N ARG A 500 -26.67 18.73 -2.05
CA ARG A 500 -28.05 19.18 -1.82
C ARG A 500 -28.78 19.52 -3.12
N LYS A 501 -28.12 20.21 -4.06
CA LYS A 501 -28.69 20.55 -5.38
C LYS A 501 -29.03 19.31 -6.21
N ASN A 502 -28.30 18.21 -6.01
CA ASN A 502 -28.54 16.93 -6.68
C ASN A 502 -29.47 15.98 -5.88
N GLY A 503 -30.00 16.41 -4.73
CA GLY A 503 -30.88 15.60 -3.88
C GLY A 503 -30.18 14.48 -3.09
N VAL A 504 -28.84 14.55 -2.97
CA VAL A 504 -28.00 13.52 -2.35
C VAL A 504 -27.91 13.74 -0.84
N ASN A 505 -28.15 12.67 -0.08
CA ASN A 505 -28.05 12.69 1.38
C ASN A 505 -26.77 12.00 1.86
N VAL A 506 -25.85 12.76 2.46
CA VAL A 506 -24.66 12.20 3.12
C VAL A 506 -25.07 11.50 4.41
N GLN A 507 -24.65 10.25 4.56
CA GLN A 507 -25.03 9.37 5.67
C GLN A 507 -24.01 9.35 6.81
N MET A 508 -22.73 9.57 6.48
CA MET A 508 -21.63 9.64 7.44
C MET A 508 -20.55 10.58 6.92
N ILE A 509 -19.94 11.35 7.83
CA ILE A 509 -18.85 12.28 7.55
C ILE A 509 -17.67 11.87 8.44
N SER A 510 -16.47 11.81 7.88
CA SER A 510 -15.24 11.51 8.63
C SER A 510 -14.12 12.44 8.17
N GLN A 511 -13.63 13.29 9.08
CA GLN A 511 -12.51 14.21 8.86
C GLN A 511 -11.58 14.18 10.08
N GLY A 512 -10.28 14.04 9.83
CA GLY A 512 -9.26 14.08 10.89
C GLY A 512 -8.80 15.51 11.20
N ALA A 513 -8.44 15.79 12.45
CA ALA A 513 -8.12 17.14 12.96
C ALA A 513 -6.97 17.89 12.25
N SER A 514 -6.15 17.22 11.44
CA SER A 514 -5.08 17.85 10.66
C SER A 514 -4.88 17.22 9.28
N LYS A 515 -5.82 16.39 8.83
CA LYS A 515 -5.69 15.66 7.55
C LYS A 515 -6.21 16.48 6.38
N VAL A 516 -5.56 16.32 5.24
CA VAL A 516 -5.98 16.84 3.92
C VAL A 516 -7.21 16.15 3.34
N ASN A 517 -7.73 15.11 4.00
CA ASN A 517 -8.88 14.30 3.56
C ASN A 517 -10.17 14.62 4.34
N MET A 518 -11.27 14.79 3.59
CA MET A 518 -12.64 14.81 4.10
C MET A 518 -13.44 13.70 3.39
N SER A 519 -13.83 12.66 4.12
CA SER A 519 -14.59 11.52 3.58
C SER A 519 -16.09 11.67 3.84
N LEU A 520 -16.89 11.53 2.79
CA LEU A 520 -18.35 11.59 2.80
C LEU A 520 -18.92 10.24 2.33
N ILE A 521 -19.83 9.64 3.08
CA ILE A 521 -20.48 8.37 2.70
C ILE A 521 -21.87 8.64 2.13
N VAL A 522 -22.13 8.08 0.95
CA VAL A 522 -23.38 8.19 0.18
C VAL A 522 -23.83 6.81 -0.32
N HIS A 523 -24.98 6.68 -0.96
CA HIS A 523 -25.34 5.45 -1.67
C HIS A 523 -24.43 5.23 -2.90
N ASP A 524 -24.07 3.97 -3.19
CA ASP A 524 -23.19 3.66 -4.33
C ASP A 524 -23.83 4.02 -5.70
N SER A 525 -25.16 3.93 -5.78
CA SER A 525 -25.96 4.25 -6.97
C SER A 525 -25.89 5.72 -7.40
N GLU A 526 -25.77 6.65 -6.46
CA GLU A 526 -25.67 8.10 -6.71
C GLU A 526 -24.21 8.57 -6.80
N ALA A 527 -23.26 7.82 -6.25
CA ALA A 527 -21.88 8.27 -6.05
C ALA A 527 -21.18 8.71 -7.34
N ARG A 528 -21.34 7.98 -8.46
CA ARG A 528 -20.77 8.37 -9.76
C ARG A 528 -21.32 9.69 -10.30
N ALA A 529 -22.57 10.04 -10.00
CA ALA A 529 -23.13 11.35 -10.36
C ALA A 529 -22.58 12.46 -9.47
N CYS A 530 -22.42 12.17 -8.16
CA CYS A 530 -21.80 13.09 -7.19
C CYS A 530 -20.38 13.47 -7.61
N ILE A 531 -19.53 12.51 -8.00
CA ILE A 531 -18.16 12.77 -8.46
C ILE A 531 -18.14 13.77 -9.62
N LYS A 532 -19.03 13.61 -10.61
CA LYS A 532 -19.13 14.51 -11.77
C LYS A 532 -19.54 15.91 -11.36
N ALA A 533 -20.62 16.04 -10.59
CA ALA A 533 -21.13 17.34 -10.15
C ALA A 533 -20.14 18.09 -9.23
N LEU A 534 -19.44 17.38 -8.34
CA LEU A 534 -18.38 17.94 -7.51
C LEU A 534 -17.18 18.35 -8.36
N HIS A 535 -16.74 17.52 -9.31
CA HIS A 535 -15.60 17.84 -10.16
C HIS A 535 -15.85 19.10 -10.99
N GLN A 536 -17.02 19.22 -11.62
CA GLN A 536 -17.42 20.44 -12.34
C GLN A 536 -17.36 21.67 -11.44
N ALA A 537 -17.98 21.60 -10.26
CA ALA A 537 -18.02 22.73 -9.33
C ALA A 537 -16.63 23.16 -8.81
N PHE A 538 -15.69 22.23 -8.64
CA PHE A 538 -14.36 22.52 -8.07
C PHE A 538 -13.26 22.78 -9.10
N PHE A 539 -13.38 22.27 -10.33
CA PHE A 539 -12.32 22.30 -11.34
C PHE A 539 -12.73 22.84 -12.71
N GLU A 540 -14.02 23.09 -12.98
CA GLU A 540 -14.50 23.64 -14.26
C GLU A 540 -15.19 25.00 -14.10
N ASP A 541 -16.04 25.19 -13.09
CA ASP A 541 -16.57 26.50 -12.73
C ASP A 541 -15.44 27.41 -12.21
N ASP A 542 -15.48 28.73 -12.51
CA ASP A 542 -14.43 29.70 -12.17
C ASP A 542 -14.35 30.04 -10.65
N VAL A 543 -13.90 29.07 -9.84
CA VAL A 543 -13.71 29.21 -8.38
C VAL A 543 -12.57 30.16 -8.00
N LEU A 544 -11.70 30.51 -8.95
CA LEU A 544 -10.55 31.38 -8.68
C LEU A 544 -10.95 32.83 -8.39
N THR A 545 -12.11 33.28 -8.86
CA THR A 545 -12.58 34.67 -8.69
C THR A 545 -12.92 35.02 -7.23
N GLU A 546 -13.43 34.07 -6.43
CA GLU A 546 -13.69 34.28 -5.01
C GLU A 546 -12.39 34.32 -4.19
N VAL A 547 -11.40 33.49 -4.54
CA VAL A 547 -10.07 33.48 -3.90
C VAL A 547 -9.29 34.75 -4.23
N GLU A 548 -9.42 35.28 -5.44
CA GLU A 548 -8.85 36.59 -5.80
C GLU A 548 -9.56 37.73 -5.05
N ALA A 549 -10.88 37.66 -4.86
CA ALA A 549 -11.63 38.63 -4.07
C ALA A 549 -11.29 38.60 -2.57
N GLU A 550 -11.13 37.42 -1.95
CA GLU A 550 -10.71 37.30 -0.54
C GLU A 550 -9.28 37.81 -0.33
N ASN A 551 -8.33 37.47 -1.22
CA ASN A 551 -6.96 37.97 -1.12
C ASN A 551 -6.86 39.50 -1.32
N LEU A 552 -7.80 40.11 -2.06
CA LEU A 552 -7.92 41.57 -2.20
C LEU A 552 -8.54 42.27 -0.96
N LEU A 553 -9.19 41.52 -0.05
CA LEU A 553 -9.80 42.05 1.18
C LEU A 553 -8.88 41.92 2.41
N VAL A 554 -7.76 41.20 2.30
CA VAL A 554 -6.80 40.93 3.39
C VAL A 554 -5.41 41.57 3.11
N GLY A 555 -5.25 42.23 1.96
CA GLY A 555 -4.01 42.91 1.53
C GLY A 555 -3.88 44.37 1.97
#